data_AF-A0A7J9XXI7-F1
#
_entry.id   AF-A0A7J9XXI7-F1
#
_cell.length_a   1.000
_cell.length_b   1.000
_cell.length_c   1.000
_cell.angle_alpha   90.00
_cell.angle_beta   90.00
_cell.angle_gamma   90.00
#
_symmetry.space_group_name_H-M   'P 1'
#
loop_
_entity.id
_entity.type
_entity.pdbx_description
1 polymer ?
#
loop_
_entity_poly.entity_id
_entity_poly.type
_entity_poly.pdbx_seq_one_letter_code
_entity_poly.pdbx_strand_id
1 'polypeptide(L)'
;MEHEIIPLHAPFDVVLRGFDRQQVLDHIESLQGHLDLVESDRDAAVAHADDLRKEVEYLRSEGAALEHLRREAGELAEQRQRLYSSPLAGIGGRIEQMLTLAEQEATETRSRVEQEATELRSRAEQDVAAQREQARAETERLSRDTEQRCERLEAASLQRRRQAEQDSEREIARRHAEADARIADDEQRSLAGLHLMIRTVGEQLACQVSEVRQEVDTLTRVRDEVSEQLSAASWMLTEAIGRVQATRANQLDDLPETVPAQRQTDTDPDSRHHHAAEVA
;
A
#
# COMPACT_ATOMS: atom_id res chain seq x y z
N MET A 1 138.01 -44.48 16.50
CA MET A 1 138.52 -45.51 15.59
C MET A 1 139.97 -45.19 15.30
N GLU A 2 140.83 -46.15 15.59
CA GLU A 2 142.28 -46.06 15.59
C GLU A 2 142.79 -45.71 14.19
N HIS A 3 143.62 -44.68 14.08
CA HIS A 3 144.25 -44.32 12.81
C HIS A 3 145.51 -45.16 12.67
N GLU A 4 145.39 -46.24 11.90
CA GLU A 4 146.51 -47.09 11.49
C GLU A 4 147.46 -46.27 10.62
N ILE A 5 148.61 -45.89 11.18
CA ILE A 5 149.64 -45.13 10.47
C ILE A 5 150.34 -46.11 9.52
N ILE A 6 149.86 -46.20 8.29
CA ILE A 6 150.51 -46.94 7.21
C ILE A 6 151.90 -46.29 7.01
N PRO A 7 153.02 -47.04 7.16
CA PRO A 7 154.33 -46.49 6.89
C PRO A 7 154.43 -46.22 5.39
N LEU A 8 154.42 -44.95 5.00
CA LEU A 8 154.73 -44.54 3.63
C LEU A 8 156.20 -44.86 3.38
N HIS A 9 156.46 -45.97 2.69
CA HIS A 9 157.79 -46.29 2.18
C HIS A 9 158.25 -45.12 1.32
N ALA A 10 159.40 -44.53 1.63
CA ALA A 10 159.95 -43.43 0.84
C ALA A 10 160.14 -43.93 -0.61
N PRO A 11 159.54 -43.27 -1.62
CA PRO A 11 159.54 -43.77 -3.00
C PRO A 11 160.83 -43.40 -3.76
N PHE A 12 161.92 -43.15 -3.04
CA PHE A 12 163.17 -42.65 -3.58
C PHE A 12 164.37 -43.44 -3.04
N ASP A 13 165.38 -43.61 -3.89
CA ASP A 13 166.59 -44.39 -3.64
C ASP A 13 167.60 -43.61 -2.78
N VAL A 14 168.32 -44.33 -1.91
CA VAL A 14 169.40 -43.80 -1.06
C VAL A 14 170.74 -44.02 -1.75
N VAL A 15 171.42 -42.94 -2.13
CA VAL A 15 172.78 -42.97 -2.67
C VAL A 15 173.82 -42.98 -1.54
N LEU A 16 175.09 -43.28 -1.84
CA LEU A 16 176.21 -43.48 -0.87
C LEU A 16 176.33 -42.35 0.19
N ARG A 17 175.73 -41.19 -0.06
CA ARG A 17 175.42 -40.17 0.95
C ARG A 17 174.14 -39.40 0.57
N GLY A 18 172.99 -39.77 1.14
CA GLY A 18 171.72 -39.03 1.03
C GLY A 18 170.73 -39.59 0.01
N PHE A 19 169.65 -38.85 -0.24
CA PHE A 19 168.58 -39.23 -1.18
C PHE A 19 168.83 -38.69 -2.59
N ASP A 20 168.33 -39.37 -3.62
CA ASP A 20 168.29 -38.82 -4.97
C ASP A 20 167.43 -37.56 -5.01
N ARG A 21 168.08 -36.42 -5.24
CA ARG A 21 167.43 -35.11 -5.26
C ARG A 21 166.34 -35.00 -6.32
N GLN A 22 166.49 -35.64 -7.48
CA GLN A 22 165.48 -35.58 -8.54
C GLN A 22 164.22 -36.35 -8.12
N GLN A 23 164.37 -37.58 -7.64
CA GLN A 23 163.23 -38.41 -7.20
C GLN A 23 162.46 -37.77 -6.02
N VAL A 24 163.16 -37.11 -5.09
CA VAL A 24 162.52 -36.39 -3.99
C VAL A 24 161.74 -35.16 -4.50
N LEU A 25 162.30 -34.41 -5.45
CA LEU A 25 161.61 -33.25 -6.04
C LEU A 25 160.36 -33.68 -6.81
N ASP A 26 160.45 -34.72 -7.63
CA ASP A 26 159.31 -35.26 -8.38
C ASP A 26 158.20 -35.79 -7.44
N HIS A 27 158.58 -36.39 -6.31
CA HIS A 27 157.63 -36.85 -5.29
C HIS A 27 156.98 -35.68 -4.54
N ILE A 28 157.73 -34.62 -4.21
CA ILE A 28 157.18 -33.40 -3.62
C ILE A 28 156.20 -32.74 -4.60
N GLU A 29 156.53 -32.68 -5.90
CA GLU A 29 155.64 -32.15 -6.94
C GLU A 29 154.36 -33.01 -7.09
N SER A 30 154.47 -34.34 -7.03
CA SER A 30 153.32 -35.24 -7.01
C SER A 30 152.45 -35.07 -5.75
N LEU A 31 153.06 -34.91 -4.58
CA LEU A 31 152.34 -34.65 -3.32
C LEU A 31 151.67 -33.27 -3.34
N GLN A 32 152.32 -32.26 -3.90
CA GLN A 32 151.72 -30.94 -4.12
C GLN A 32 150.51 -31.06 -5.06
N GLY A 33 150.61 -31.79 -6.17
CA GLY A 33 149.48 -32.04 -7.06
C GLY A 33 148.32 -32.82 -6.40
N HIS A 34 148.62 -33.79 -5.54
CA HIS A 34 147.59 -34.48 -4.75
C HIS A 34 146.97 -33.57 -3.69
N LEU A 35 147.75 -32.69 -3.05
CA LEU A 35 147.25 -31.73 -2.09
C LEU A 35 146.32 -30.71 -2.78
N ASP A 36 146.70 -30.20 -3.94
CA ASP A 36 145.87 -29.29 -4.74
C ASP A 36 144.55 -29.97 -5.17
N LEU A 37 144.60 -31.25 -5.53
CA LEU A 37 143.40 -32.03 -5.85
C LEU A 37 142.49 -32.20 -4.61
N VAL A 38 143.04 -32.55 -3.45
CA VAL A 38 142.28 -32.69 -2.21
C VAL A 38 141.73 -31.34 -1.72
N GLU A 39 142.48 -30.26 -1.90
CA GLU A 39 142.00 -28.90 -1.61
C GLU A 39 140.86 -28.51 -2.54
N SER A 40 140.98 -28.80 -3.83
CA SER A 40 139.90 -28.60 -4.81
C SER A 40 138.65 -29.41 -4.45
N ASP A 41 138.82 -30.69 -4.10
CA ASP A 41 137.72 -31.57 -3.70
C ASP A 41 137.07 -31.12 -2.38
N ARG A 42 137.89 -30.68 -1.41
CA ARG A 42 137.40 -30.12 -0.14
C ARG A 42 136.60 -28.86 -0.40
N ASP A 43 137.11 -27.95 -1.21
CA ASP A 43 136.47 -26.67 -1.47
C ASP A 43 135.16 -26.89 -2.27
N ALA A 44 135.14 -27.85 -3.19
CA ALA A 44 133.91 -28.30 -3.87
C ALA A 44 132.89 -28.92 -2.90
N ALA A 45 133.33 -29.76 -1.95
CA ALA A 45 132.47 -30.35 -0.93
C ALA A 45 131.90 -29.31 0.04
N VAL A 46 132.70 -28.30 0.43
CA VAL A 46 132.26 -27.17 1.25
C VAL A 46 131.23 -26.32 0.51
N ALA A 47 131.47 -26.01 -0.76
CA ALA A 47 130.51 -25.29 -1.60
C ALA A 47 129.18 -26.07 -1.71
N HIS A 48 129.25 -27.39 -1.94
CA HIS A 48 128.07 -28.24 -2.00
C HIS A 48 127.31 -28.30 -0.66
N ALA A 49 128.03 -28.37 0.47
CA ALA A 49 127.43 -28.35 1.79
C ALA A 49 126.73 -27.01 2.09
N ASP A 50 127.30 -25.89 1.62
CA ASP A 50 126.67 -24.57 1.77
C ASP A 50 125.43 -24.41 0.87
N ASP A 51 125.43 -24.98 -0.33
CA ASP A 51 124.25 -24.98 -1.19
C ASP A 51 123.12 -25.86 -0.62
N LEU A 52 123.44 -27.05 -0.12
CA LEU A 52 122.50 -27.90 0.62
C LEU A 52 121.94 -27.19 1.87
N ARG A 53 122.76 -26.45 2.61
CA ARG A 53 122.28 -25.64 3.74
C ARG A 53 121.29 -24.57 3.30
N LYS A 54 121.56 -23.86 2.21
CA LYS A 54 120.63 -22.87 1.66
C LYS A 54 119.32 -23.53 1.24
N GLU A 55 119.37 -24.71 0.62
CA GLU A 55 118.18 -25.45 0.22
C GLU A 55 117.36 -25.93 1.42
N VAL A 56 118.01 -26.44 2.48
CA VAL A 56 117.33 -26.81 3.73
C VAL A 56 116.69 -25.59 4.39
N GLU A 57 117.37 -24.44 4.40
CA GLU A 57 116.82 -23.22 4.99
C GLU A 57 115.64 -22.68 4.16
N TYR A 58 115.72 -22.76 2.84
CA TYR A 58 114.62 -22.45 1.94
C TYR A 58 113.41 -23.34 2.21
N LEU A 59 113.59 -24.66 2.25
CA LEU A 59 112.50 -25.62 2.53
C LEU A 59 111.90 -25.44 3.93
N ARG A 60 112.71 -25.05 4.93
CA ARG A 60 112.20 -24.70 6.28
C ARG A 60 111.34 -23.45 6.24
N SER A 61 111.77 -22.40 5.53
CA SER A 61 111.00 -21.17 5.40
C SER A 61 109.68 -21.41 4.66
N GLU A 62 109.68 -22.27 3.64
CA GLU A 62 108.49 -22.68 2.91
C GLU A 62 107.53 -23.50 3.79
N GLY A 63 108.07 -24.44 4.57
CA GLY A 63 107.28 -25.20 5.56
C GLY A 63 106.59 -24.30 6.58
N ALA A 64 107.29 -23.30 7.11
CA ALA A 64 106.74 -22.32 8.04
C ALA A 64 105.61 -21.48 7.39
N ALA A 65 105.75 -21.10 6.12
CA ALA A 65 104.71 -20.38 5.38
C ALA A 65 103.45 -21.24 5.16
N LEU A 66 103.62 -22.53 4.83
CA LEU A 66 102.51 -23.47 4.70
C LEU A 66 101.79 -23.70 6.03
N GLU A 67 102.51 -23.78 7.14
CA GLU A 67 101.92 -23.86 8.48
C GLU A 67 101.15 -22.60 8.87
N HIS A 68 101.65 -21.42 8.48
CA HIS A 68 100.94 -20.16 8.66
C HIS A 68 99.61 -20.17 7.90
N LEU A 69 99.63 -20.52 6.61
CA LEU A 69 98.43 -20.57 5.78
C LEU A 69 97.42 -21.61 6.29
N ARG A 70 97.89 -22.76 6.80
CA ARG A 70 97.02 -23.76 7.44
C ARG A 70 96.34 -23.23 8.70
N ARG A 71 97.06 -22.46 9.53
CA ARG A 71 96.47 -21.82 10.71
C ARG A 71 95.40 -20.80 10.33
N GLU A 72 95.69 -19.92 9.38
CA GLU A 72 94.70 -18.94 8.87
C GLU A 72 93.46 -19.63 8.29
N ALA A 73 93.65 -20.69 7.51
CA ALA A 73 92.53 -21.47 6.96
C ALA A 73 91.69 -22.12 8.07
N GLY A 74 92.32 -22.61 9.15
CA GLY A 74 91.64 -23.13 10.32
C GLY A 74 90.83 -22.06 11.05
N GLU A 75 91.41 -20.89 11.29
CA GLU A 75 90.74 -19.75 11.92
C GLU A 75 89.54 -19.27 11.11
N LEU A 76 89.68 -19.16 9.78
CA LEU A 76 88.58 -18.81 8.87
C LEU A 76 87.48 -19.87 8.87
N ALA A 77 87.84 -21.16 8.89
CA ALA A 77 86.88 -22.25 8.97
C ALA A 77 86.09 -22.23 10.29
N GLU A 78 86.76 -21.98 11.41
CA GLU A 78 86.11 -21.80 12.71
C GLU A 78 85.21 -20.56 12.74
N GLN A 79 85.67 -19.43 12.20
CA GLN A 79 84.88 -18.21 12.14
C GLN A 79 83.61 -18.42 11.30
N ARG A 80 83.75 -19.11 10.17
CA ARG A 80 82.63 -19.52 9.32
C ARG A 80 81.67 -20.43 10.07
N GLN A 81 82.18 -21.45 10.78
CA GLN A 81 81.38 -22.35 11.61
C GLN A 81 80.60 -21.59 12.70
N ARG A 82 81.24 -20.61 13.37
CA ARG A 82 80.58 -19.76 14.38
C ARG A 82 79.46 -18.90 13.79
N LEU A 83 79.63 -18.38 12.57
CA LEU A 83 78.60 -17.61 11.87
C LEU A 83 77.40 -18.48 11.48
N TYR A 84 77.63 -19.71 10.98
CA TYR A 84 76.56 -20.64 10.63
C TYR A 84 75.93 -21.35 11.84
N SER A 85 76.64 -21.46 12.95
CA SER A 85 76.12 -22.05 14.19
C SER A 85 75.41 -21.03 15.10
N SER A 86 75.40 -19.75 14.72
CA SER A 86 74.65 -18.68 15.40
C SER A 86 73.13 -18.89 15.18
N PRO A 87 72.26 -18.53 16.17
CA PRO A 87 70.80 -18.76 16.10
C PRO A 87 70.12 -18.25 14.81
N LEU A 88 70.77 -17.36 14.07
CA LEU A 88 70.34 -16.79 12.80
C LEU A 88 70.17 -17.80 11.65
N ALA A 89 70.90 -18.91 11.64
CA ALA A 89 70.83 -19.89 10.54
C ALA A 89 69.48 -20.62 10.45
N GLY A 90 68.72 -20.69 11.55
CA GLY A 90 67.37 -21.27 11.58
C GLY A 90 66.24 -20.24 11.52
N ILE A 91 66.55 -18.94 11.51
CA ILE A 91 65.54 -17.87 11.53
C ILE A 91 64.79 -17.81 10.19
N GLY A 92 65.47 -18.02 9.06
CA GLY A 92 64.83 -18.06 7.73
C GLY A 92 63.73 -19.13 7.65
N GLY A 93 64.05 -20.38 8.01
CA GLY A 93 63.06 -21.46 8.00
C GLY A 93 61.92 -21.26 9.02
N ARG A 94 62.19 -20.64 10.17
CA ARG A 94 61.13 -20.27 11.13
C ARG A 94 60.25 -19.13 10.63
N ILE A 95 60.81 -18.15 9.92
CA ILE A 95 60.05 -17.07 9.29
C ILE A 95 59.18 -17.63 8.17
N GLU A 96 59.72 -18.51 7.32
CA GLU A 96 58.94 -19.19 6.28
C GLU A 96 57.79 -20.00 6.89
N GLN A 97 58.05 -20.79 7.93
CA GLN A 97 57.00 -21.50 8.66
C GLN A 97 55.96 -20.56 9.29
N MET A 98 56.40 -19.45 9.87
CA MET A 98 55.49 -18.44 10.45
C MET A 98 54.65 -17.75 9.37
N LEU A 99 55.22 -17.46 8.20
CA LEU A 99 54.49 -16.89 7.07
C LEU A 99 53.47 -17.88 6.52
N THR A 100 53.85 -19.16 6.35
CA THR A 100 52.90 -20.21 5.93
C THR A 100 51.78 -20.37 6.96
N LEU A 101 52.10 -20.38 8.26
CA LEU A 101 51.09 -20.48 9.32
C LEU A 101 50.16 -19.25 9.33
N ALA A 102 50.71 -18.06 9.18
CA ALA A 102 49.93 -16.82 9.11
C ALA A 102 49.03 -16.78 7.86
N GLU A 103 49.51 -17.30 6.72
CA GLU A 103 48.70 -17.42 5.50
C GLU A 103 47.57 -18.44 5.68
N GLN A 104 47.86 -19.59 6.29
CA GLN A 104 46.83 -20.58 6.65
C GLN A 104 45.79 -19.96 7.58
N GLU A 105 46.21 -19.31 8.67
CA GLU A 105 45.31 -18.66 9.63
C GLU A 105 44.49 -17.53 8.99
N ALA A 106 45.08 -16.76 8.06
CA ALA A 106 44.36 -15.75 7.30
C ALA A 106 43.30 -16.37 6.38
N THR A 107 43.60 -17.49 5.70
CA THR A 107 42.63 -18.19 4.85
C THR A 107 41.49 -18.82 5.68
N GLU A 108 41.80 -19.42 6.81
CA GLU A 108 40.80 -19.97 7.73
C GLU A 108 39.90 -18.87 8.30
N THR A 109 40.48 -17.75 8.73
CA THR A 109 39.71 -16.60 9.24
C THR A 109 38.79 -16.04 8.16
N ARG A 110 39.27 -15.89 6.92
CA ARG A 110 38.44 -15.42 5.79
C ARG A 110 37.29 -16.40 5.53
N SER A 111 37.58 -17.69 5.45
CA SER A 111 36.56 -18.72 5.23
C SER A 111 35.50 -18.71 6.34
N ARG A 112 35.92 -18.57 7.61
CA ARG A 112 35.01 -18.49 8.75
C ARG A 112 34.12 -17.24 8.69
N VAL A 113 34.70 -16.08 8.41
CA VAL A 113 33.95 -14.82 8.28
C VAL A 113 32.97 -14.88 7.11
N GLU A 114 33.35 -15.49 5.98
CA GLU A 114 32.46 -15.68 4.83
C GLU A 114 31.28 -16.61 5.16
N GLN A 115 31.53 -17.70 5.89
CA GLN A 115 30.48 -18.59 6.37
C GLN A 115 29.54 -17.86 7.35
N GLU A 116 30.10 -17.19 8.37
CA GLU A 116 29.32 -16.42 9.35
C GLU A 116 28.50 -15.31 8.68
N ALA A 117 29.06 -14.60 7.70
CA ALA A 117 28.36 -13.58 6.93
C ALA A 117 27.23 -14.18 6.09
N THR A 118 27.44 -15.35 5.49
CA THR A 118 26.41 -16.04 4.71
C THR A 118 25.27 -16.53 5.59
N GLU A 119 25.59 -17.10 6.76
CA GLU A 119 24.59 -17.49 7.75
C GLU A 119 23.79 -16.29 8.27
N LEU A 120 24.48 -15.19 8.60
CA LEU A 120 23.83 -13.98 9.08
C LEU A 120 22.90 -13.38 8.02
N ARG A 121 23.32 -13.36 6.75
CA ARG A 121 22.47 -12.92 5.62
C ARG A 121 21.28 -13.84 5.46
N SER A 122 21.47 -15.16 5.48
CA SER A 122 20.37 -16.12 5.37
C SER A 122 19.36 -15.97 6.51
N ARG A 123 19.83 -15.76 7.75
CA ARG A 123 18.94 -15.51 8.90
C ARG A 123 18.18 -14.20 8.75
N ALA A 124 18.87 -13.13 8.38
CA ALA A 124 18.23 -11.84 8.13
C ALA A 124 17.18 -11.91 7.01
N GLU A 125 17.45 -12.64 5.93
CA GLU A 125 16.49 -12.86 4.85
C GLU A 125 15.27 -13.66 5.31
N GLN A 126 15.46 -14.70 6.13
CA GLN A 126 14.37 -15.47 6.73
C GLN A 126 13.54 -14.62 7.69
N ASP A 127 14.17 -13.81 8.53
CA ASP A 127 13.49 -12.90 9.47
C ASP A 127 12.68 -11.85 8.72
N VAL A 128 13.25 -11.23 7.68
CA VAL A 128 12.54 -10.27 6.83
C VAL A 128 11.37 -10.94 6.10
N ALA A 129 11.54 -12.17 5.61
CA ALA A 129 10.45 -12.91 4.98
C ALA A 129 9.33 -13.22 5.98
N ALA A 130 9.68 -13.69 7.19
CA ALA A 130 8.71 -13.97 8.25
C ALA A 130 7.95 -12.71 8.68
N GLN A 131 8.65 -11.59 8.86
CA GLN A 131 8.04 -10.31 9.19
C GLN A 131 7.11 -9.80 8.08
N ARG A 132 7.49 -9.99 6.80
CA ARG A 132 6.64 -9.62 5.67
C ARG A 132 5.36 -10.46 5.62
N GLU A 133 5.45 -11.76 5.85
CA GLU A 133 4.28 -12.63 5.89
C GLU A 133 3.37 -12.31 7.09
N GLN A 134 3.93 -12.02 8.26
CA GLN A 134 3.16 -11.54 9.41
C GLN A 134 2.45 -10.22 9.11
N ALA A 135 3.15 -9.23 8.57
CA ALA A 135 2.57 -7.94 8.22
C ALA A 135 1.46 -8.07 7.15
N ARG A 136 1.64 -8.96 6.16
CA ARG A 136 0.60 -9.28 5.17
C ARG A 136 -0.63 -9.90 5.83
N ALA A 137 -0.44 -10.92 6.67
CA ALA A 137 -1.53 -11.58 7.37
C ALA A 137 -2.31 -10.62 8.30
N GLU A 138 -1.61 -9.72 8.98
CA GLU A 138 -2.22 -8.67 9.82
C GLU A 138 -3.01 -7.67 8.98
N THR A 139 -2.46 -7.23 7.86
CA THR A 139 -3.14 -6.30 6.94
C THR A 139 -4.41 -6.94 6.38
N GLU A 140 -4.33 -8.19 5.89
CA GLU A 140 -5.50 -8.92 5.42
C GLU A 140 -6.56 -9.11 6.52
N ARG A 141 -6.13 -9.44 7.74
CA ARG A 141 -7.04 -9.58 8.88
C ARG A 141 -7.75 -8.26 9.18
N LEU A 142 -7.00 -7.15 9.21
CA LEU A 142 -7.56 -5.83 9.47
C LEU A 142 -8.51 -5.41 8.35
N SER A 143 -8.14 -5.62 7.08
CA SER A 143 -9.03 -5.36 5.93
C SER A 143 -10.34 -6.14 6.07
N ARG A 144 -10.29 -7.45 6.33
CA ARG A 144 -11.49 -8.27 6.53
C ARG A 144 -12.35 -7.77 7.70
N ASP A 145 -11.74 -7.38 8.82
CA ASP A 145 -12.48 -6.83 9.96
C ASP A 145 -13.16 -5.50 9.61
N THR A 146 -12.47 -4.61 8.89
CA THR A 146 -13.06 -3.34 8.43
C THR A 146 -14.19 -3.56 7.44
N GLU A 147 -14.06 -4.49 6.50
CA GLU A 147 -15.11 -4.87 5.54
C GLU A 147 -16.34 -5.38 6.28
N GLN A 148 -16.17 -6.33 7.21
CA GLN A 148 -17.27 -6.85 8.03
C GLN A 148 -17.95 -5.76 8.87
N ARG A 149 -17.17 -4.82 9.41
CA ARG A 149 -17.72 -3.68 10.16
C ARG A 149 -18.51 -2.74 9.26
N CYS A 150 -18.02 -2.44 8.06
CA CYS A 150 -18.73 -1.64 7.07
C CYS A 150 -20.04 -2.33 6.67
N GLU A 151 -20.01 -3.61 6.31
CA GLU A 151 -21.20 -4.39 5.96
C GLU A 151 -22.24 -4.39 7.09
N ARG A 152 -21.82 -4.58 8.35
CA ARG A 152 -22.72 -4.52 9.51
C ARG A 152 -23.35 -3.14 9.67
N LEU A 153 -22.58 -2.07 9.51
CA LEU A 153 -23.08 -0.69 9.62
C LEU A 153 -24.04 -0.35 8.47
N GLU A 154 -23.74 -0.79 7.25
CA GLU A 154 -24.59 -0.64 6.08
C GLU A 154 -25.91 -1.39 6.25
N ALA A 155 -25.86 -2.65 6.66
CA ALA A 155 -27.04 -3.46 6.95
C ALA A 155 -27.92 -2.81 8.05
N ALA A 156 -27.31 -2.36 9.14
CA ALA A 156 -28.02 -1.67 10.22
C ALA A 156 -28.62 -0.33 9.76
N SER A 157 -27.92 0.42 8.89
CA SER A 157 -28.41 1.66 8.31
C SER A 157 -29.60 1.40 7.38
N LEU A 158 -29.50 0.41 6.50
CA LEU A 158 -30.57 0.01 5.59
C LEU A 158 -31.81 -0.46 6.37
N GLN A 159 -31.61 -1.23 7.44
CA GLN A 159 -32.71 -1.66 8.31
C GLN A 159 -33.40 -0.46 8.98
N ARG A 160 -32.64 0.49 9.54
CA ARG A 160 -33.22 1.70 10.14
C ARG A 160 -34.00 2.53 9.13
N ARG A 161 -33.48 2.67 7.90
CA ARG A 161 -34.17 3.37 6.81
C ARG A 161 -35.49 2.69 6.46
N ARG A 162 -35.48 1.37 6.27
CA ARG A 162 -36.69 0.58 5.99
C ARG A 162 -37.72 0.70 7.11
N GLN A 163 -37.28 0.66 8.37
CA GLN A 163 -38.17 0.86 9.51
C GLN A 163 -38.79 2.26 9.52
N ALA A 164 -37.98 3.30 9.31
CA ALA A 164 -38.48 4.67 9.23
C ALA A 164 -39.43 4.89 8.04
N GLU A 165 -39.17 4.27 6.89
CA GLU A 165 -40.05 4.25 5.72
C GLU A 165 -41.39 3.59 6.06
N GLN A 166 -41.37 2.39 6.65
CA GLN A 166 -42.59 1.68 7.07
C GLN A 166 -43.41 2.46 8.10
N ASP A 167 -42.75 3.06 9.09
CA ASP A 167 -43.45 3.86 10.11
C ASP A 167 -44.05 5.13 9.49
N SER A 168 -43.35 5.76 8.55
CA SER A 168 -43.88 6.90 7.79
C SER A 168 -45.08 6.51 6.93
N GLU A 169 -45.01 5.38 6.23
CA GLU A 169 -46.12 4.84 5.44
C GLU A 169 -47.34 4.56 6.31
N ARG A 170 -47.16 3.98 7.51
CA ARG A 170 -48.23 3.74 8.47
C ARG A 170 -48.86 5.04 8.98
N GLU A 171 -48.05 6.03 9.32
CA GLU A 171 -48.53 7.34 9.76
C GLU A 171 -49.30 8.07 8.65
N ILE A 172 -48.80 8.01 7.41
CA ILE A 172 -49.49 8.56 6.24
C ILE A 172 -50.83 7.85 6.03
N ALA A 173 -50.84 6.52 6.01
CA ALA A 173 -52.06 5.73 5.86
C ALA A 173 -53.08 6.01 6.97
N ARG A 174 -52.62 6.14 8.22
CA ARG A 174 -53.45 6.51 9.36
C ARG A 174 -54.08 7.89 9.17
N ARG A 175 -53.28 8.91 8.80
CA ARG A 175 -53.79 10.27 8.57
C ARG A 175 -54.77 10.32 7.40
N HIS A 176 -54.55 9.55 6.35
CA HIS A 176 -55.51 9.42 5.25
C HIS A 176 -56.82 8.81 5.73
N ALA A 177 -56.78 7.69 6.44
CA ALA A 177 -57.99 7.07 6.99
C ALA A 177 -58.75 8.00 7.95
N GLU A 178 -58.03 8.75 8.79
CA GLU A 178 -58.63 9.76 9.68
C GLU A 178 -59.26 10.93 8.89
N ALA A 179 -58.63 11.38 7.80
CA ALA A 179 -59.18 12.43 6.93
C ALA A 179 -60.42 11.94 6.17
N ASP A 180 -60.37 10.74 5.60
CA ASP A 180 -61.49 10.14 4.86
C ASP A 180 -62.69 9.93 5.80
N ALA A 181 -62.46 9.50 7.04
CA ALA A 181 -63.51 9.37 8.05
C ALA A 181 -64.16 10.72 8.40
N ARG A 182 -63.38 11.81 8.48
CA ARG A 182 -63.91 13.16 8.72
C ARG A 182 -64.74 13.64 7.53
N ILE A 183 -64.26 13.44 6.31
CA ILE A 183 -65.00 13.81 5.09
C ILE A 183 -66.33 13.06 5.04
N ALA A 184 -66.33 11.74 5.29
CA ALA A 184 -67.54 10.94 5.28
C ALA A 184 -68.56 11.38 6.37
N ASP A 185 -68.09 11.70 7.57
CA ASP A 185 -68.94 12.20 8.67
C ASP A 185 -69.54 13.58 8.32
N ASP A 186 -68.74 14.50 7.78
CA ASP A 186 -69.22 15.81 7.35
C ASP A 186 -70.23 15.71 6.19
N GLU A 187 -69.99 14.83 5.21
CA GLU A 187 -70.94 14.52 4.13
C GLU A 187 -72.24 13.95 4.69
N GLN A 188 -72.17 13.00 5.62
CA GLN A 188 -73.34 12.40 6.24
C GLN A 188 -74.15 13.43 7.04
N ARG A 189 -73.50 14.32 7.78
CA ARG A 189 -74.15 15.43 8.49
C ARG A 189 -74.81 16.41 7.54
N SER A 190 -74.14 16.75 6.43
CA SER A 190 -74.67 17.62 5.38
C SER A 190 -75.92 17.00 4.75
N LEU A 191 -75.86 15.73 4.33
CA LEU A 191 -77.00 15.00 3.77
C LEU A 191 -78.16 14.89 4.76
N ALA A 192 -77.89 14.58 6.03
CA ALA A 192 -78.92 14.53 7.07
C ALA A 192 -79.56 15.91 7.30
N GLY A 193 -78.77 16.98 7.31
CA GLY A 193 -79.23 18.36 7.40
C GLY A 193 -80.11 18.76 6.22
N LEU A 194 -79.68 18.46 4.98
CA LEU A 194 -80.46 18.70 3.76
C LEU A 194 -81.79 17.92 3.78
N HIS A 195 -81.78 16.65 4.19
CA HIS A 195 -83.01 15.86 4.30
C HIS A 195 -83.98 16.45 5.33
N LEU A 196 -83.49 16.87 6.50
CA LEU A 196 -84.32 17.54 7.49
C LEU A 196 -84.92 18.83 6.92
N MET A 197 -84.14 19.63 6.20
CA MET A 197 -84.61 20.86 5.56
C MET A 197 -85.66 20.61 4.49
N ILE A 198 -85.46 19.61 3.62
CA ILE A 198 -86.46 19.21 2.62
C ILE A 198 -87.76 18.80 3.30
N ARG A 199 -87.67 18.06 4.42
CA ARG A 199 -88.84 17.65 5.19
C ARG A 199 -89.59 18.84 5.81
N THR A 200 -88.89 19.74 6.49
CA THR A 200 -89.53 20.90 7.14
C THR A 200 -90.17 21.84 6.12
N VAL A 201 -89.48 22.11 5.00
CA VAL A 201 -90.04 22.88 3.89
C VAL A 201 -91.22 22.15 3.27
N GLY A 202 -91.15 20.83 3.09
CA GLY A 202 -92.27 20.02 2.62
C GLY A 202 -93.50 20.09 3.53
N GLU A 203 -93.32 20.04 4.85
CA GLU A 203 -94.37 20.21 5.85
C GLU A 203 -94.97 21.63 5.80
N GLN A 204 -94.13 22.67 5.72
CA GLN A 204 -94.58 24.06 5.57
C GLN A 204 -95.38 24.28 4.29
N LEU A 205 -94.86 23.81 3.15
CA LEU A 205 -95.56 23.88 1.86
C LEU A 205 -96.87 23.09 1.89
N ALA A 206 -96.92 21.95 2.58
CA ALA A 206 -98.17 21.18 2.74
C ALA A 206 -99.21 21.93 3.56
N CYS A 207 -98.81 22.57 4.67
CA CYS A 207 -99.69 23.46 5.44
C CYS A 207 -100.20 24.61 4.58
N GLN A 208 -99.32 25.32 3.87
CA GLN A 208 -99.69 26.41 2.97
C GLN A 208 -100.65 25.97 1.86
N VAL A 209 -100.41 24.83 1.23
CA VAL A 209 -101.32 24.28 0.22
C VAL A 209 -102.67 23.92 0.84
N SER A 210 -102.71 23.41 2.07
CA SER A 210 -103.95 23.10 2.76
C SER A 210 -104.74 24.37 3.15
N GLU A 211 -104.06 25.43 3.58
CA GLU A 211 -104.63 26.74 3.86
C GLU A 211 -105.25 27.34 2.58
N VAL A 212 -104.48 27.41 1.49
CA VAL A 212 -104.96 27.90 0.20
C VAL A 212 -106.14 27.06 -0.33
N ARG A 213 -106.13 25.73 -0.14
CA ARG A 213 -107.27 24.88 -0.51
C ARG A 213 -108.51 25.20 0.31
N GLN A 214 -108.38 25.38 1.63
CA GLN A 214 -109.50 25.77 2.49
C GLN A 214 -110.04 27.16 2.10
N GLU A 215 -109.18 28.10 1.77
CA GLU A 215 -109.59 29.41 1.24
C GLU A 215 -110.35 29.27 -0.09
N VAL A 216 -109.86 28.46 -1.03
CA VAL A 216 -110.58 28.18 -2.28
C VAL A 216 -111.92 27.51 -2.03
N ASP A 217 -112.00 26.54 -1.11
CA ASP A 217 -113.25 25.85 -0.74
C ASP A 217 -114.26 26.82 -0.11
N THR A 218 -113.80 27.71 0.78
CA THR A 218 -114.66 28.74 1.38
C THR A 218 -115.15 29.75 0.35
N LEU A 219 -114.28 30.24 -0.54
CA LEU A 219 -114.66 31.12 -1.65
C LEU A 219 -115.66 30.43 -2.61
N THR A 220 -115.46 29.14 -2.88
CA THR A 220 -116.37 28.33 -3.70
C THR A 220 -117.75 28.22 -3.04
N ARG A 221 -117.79 27.97 -1.72
CA ARG A 221 -119.04 27.92 -0.95
C ARG A 221 -119.77 29.26 -0.93
N VAL A 222 -119.05 30.36 -0.70
CA VAL A 222 -119.62 31.72 -0.75
C VAL A 222 -120.15 32.03 -2.15
N ARG A 223 -119.41 31.68 -3.22
CA ARG A 223 -119.88 31.81 -4.60
C ARG A 223 -121.16 31.02 -4.83
N ASP A 224 -121.23 29.77 -4.38
CA ASP A 224 -122.40 28.91 -4.55
C ASP A 224 -123.61 29.46 -3.79
N GLU A 225 -123.42 29.97 -2.57
CA GLU A 225 -124.47 30.65 -1.79
C GLU A 225 -124.95 31.93 -2.48
N VAL A 226 -124.04 32.77 -2.99
CA VAL A 226 -124.40 33.95 -3.78
C VAL A 226 -125.13 33.56 -5.06
N SER A 227 -124.72 32.47 -5.73
CA SER A 227 -125.39 31.96 -6.93
C SER A 227 -126.79 31.43 -6.63
N GLU A 228 -126.97 30.74 -5.49
CA GLU A 228 -128.27 30.29 -5.00
C GLU A 228 -129.17 31.48 -4.62
N GLN A 229 -128.64 32.48 -3.90
CA GLN A 229 -129.34 33.73 -3.58
C GLN A 229 -129.74 34.52 -4.82
N LEU A 230 -128.86 34.65 -5.82
CA LEU A 230 -129.15 35.27 -7.11
C LEU A 230 -130.21 34.49 -7.89
N SER A 231 -130.14 33.16 -7.89
CA SER A 231 -131.13 32.29 -8.54
C SER A 231 -132.49 32.43 -7.85
N ALA A 232 -132.53 32.47 -6.51
CA ALA A 232 -133.73 32.71 -5.72
C ALA A 232 -134.29 34.12 -5.95
N ALA A 233 -133.45 35.15 -6.00
CA ALA A 233 -133.84 36.52 -6.32
C ALA A 233 -134.35 36.65 -7.75
N SER A 234 -133.70 36.01 -8.72
CA SER A 234 -134.16 35.93 -10.10
C SER A 234 -135.47 35.17 -10.22
N TRP A 235 -135.67 34.09 -9.46
CA TRP A 235 -136.93 33.37 -9.40
C TRP A 235 -138.04 34.24 -8.79
N MET A 236 -137.78 34.94 -7.69
CA MET A 236 -138.71 35.91 -7.09
C MET A 236 -139.03 37.08 -8.03
N LEU A 237 -138.05 37.62 -8.75
CA LEU A 237 -138.27 38.64 -9.78
C LEU A 237 -139.07 38.09 -10.95
N THR A 238 -138.79 36.88 -11.41
CA THR A 238 -139.57 36.20 -12.46
C THR A 238 -141.01 35.97 -12.00
N GLU A 239 -141.21 35.58 -10.75
CA GLU A 239 -142.53 35.41 -10.16
C GLU A 239 -143.25 36.75 -9.98
N ALA A 240 -142.55 37.81 -9.56
CA ALA A 240 -143.10 39.17 -9.44
C ALA A 240 -143.45 39.75 -10.82
N ILE A 241 -142.60 39.57 -11.83
CA ILE A 241 -142.90 39.91 -13.22
C ILE A 241 -144.10 39.10 -13.71
N GLY A 242 -144.18 37.81 -13.39
CA GLY A 242 -145.35 36.97 -13.68
C GLY A 242 -146.62 37.48 -13.01
N ARG A 243 -146.54 37.95 -11.75
CA ARG A 243 -147.67 38.55 -11.03
C ARG A 243 -148.05 39.92 -11.55
N VAL A 244 -147.10 40.75 -11.98
CA VAL A 244 -147.33 42.05 -12.64
C VAL A 244 -147.90 41.86 -14.04
N GLN A 245 -147.46 40.84 -14.79
CA GLN A 245 -148.08 40.45 -16.05
C GLN A 245 -149.48 39.88 -15.83
N ALA A 246 -149.72 39.11 -14.76
CA ALA A 246 -151.04 38.61 -14.39
C ALA A 246 -151.99 39.74 -13.90
N THR A 247 -151.48 40.77 -13.21
CA THR A 247 -152.27 41.97 -12.85
C THR A 247 -152.47 42.91 -14.04
N ARG A 248 -151.51 42.98 -14.97
CA ARG A 248 -151.67 43.68 -16.26
C ARG A 248 -152.63 42.94 -17.21
N ALA A 249 -152.71 41.62 -17.14
CA ALA A 249 -153.67 40.81 -17.88
C ALA A 249 -155.10 40.88 -17.30
N ASN A 250 -155.26 41.32 -16.04
CA ASN A 250 -156.55 41.41 -15.36
C ASN A 250 -157.24 42.79 -15.46
N GLN A 251 -156.73 43.73 -16.27
CA GLN A 251 -157.25 45.11 -16.28
C GLN A 251 -157.62 45.74 -17.65
N LEU A 252 -157.47 45.07 -18.79
CA LEU A 252 -158.05 45.44 -20.11
C LEU A 252 -157.94 44.20 -21.01
N ASP A 253 -158.96 43.59 -21.62
CA ASP A 253 -160.29 44.05 -22.04
C ASP A 253 -160.26 45.39 -22.81
N ASP A 254 -159.47 45.42 -23.89
CA ASP A 254 -159.81 46.04 -25.18
C ASP A 254 -158.78 45.65 -26.27
N LEU A 255 -159.25 44.90 -27.29
CA LEU A 255 -158.94 44.88 -28.75
C LEU A 255 -157.53 45.27 -29.32
N PRO A 256 -157.18 44.87 -30.57
CA PRO A 256 -156.87 43.55 -31.11
C PRO A 256 -155.46 43.48 -31.75
N GLU A 257 -155.15 42.31 -32.31
CA GLU A 257 -154.00 42.00 -33.19
C GLU A 257 -153.77 43.00 -34.34
N THR A 258 -152.49 43.16 -34.75
CA THR A 258 -151.91 42.91 -36.09
C THR A 258 -150.73 43.87 -36.42
N VAL A 259 -149.48 43.37 -36.59
CA VAL A 259 -148.76 43.19 -37.89
C VAL A 259 -148.00 44.47 -38.35
N PRO A 260 -146.85 44.44 -39.06
CA PRO A 260 -145.71 43.51 -39.06
C PRO A 260 -144.32 44.19 -39.28
N ALA A 261 -143.31 43.33 -39.43
CA ALA A 261 -142.24 43.39 -40.45
C ALA A 261 -141.21 44.55 -40.47
N GLN A 262 -139.98 44.11 -40.19
CA GLN A 262 -138.82 44.15 -41.09
C GLN A 262 -137.87 45.35 -41.05
N ARG A 263 -136.58 44.94 -40.90
CA ARG A 263 -135.33 45.54 -41.44
C ARG A 263 -134.94 46.87 -40.81
N GLN A 264 -133.68 47.22 -40.58
CA GLN A 264 -132.39 46.65 -40.93
C GLN A 264 -131.33 47.44 -40.11
N THR A 265 -130.21 46.77 -39.82
CA THR A 265 -128.82 47.28 -39.86
C THR A 265 -128.39 48.53 -39.09
N ASP A 266 -127.23 48.33 -38.44
CA ASP A 266 -126.09 49.25 -38.31
C ASP A 266 -126.36 50.56 -37.55
N THR A 267 -125.47 51.03 -36.69
CA THR A 267 -124.05 51.25 -36.96
C THR A 267 -123.37 51.57 -35.62
N ASP A 268 -122.13 51.11 -35.46
CA ASP A 268 -121.04 51.72 -34.66
C ASP A 268 -120.98 53.26 -34.91
N PRO A 269 -120.24 54.16 -34.20
CA PRO A 269 -119.03 53.88 -33.41
C PRO A 269 -118.66 54.87 -32.26
N ASP A 270 -117.50 54.60 -31.66
CA ASP A 270 -116.42 55.54 -31.27
C ASP A 270 -116.50 56.50 -30.05
N SER A 271 -115.29 56.68 -29.50
CA SER A 271 -114.71 57.83 -28.78
C SER A 271 -114.81 57.89 -27.24
N ARG A 272 -113.70 57.62 -26.51
CA ARG A 272 -112.62 58.57 -26.05
C ARG A 272 -113.02 59.29 -24.74
N HIS A 273 -112.20 59.57 -23.71
CA HIS A 273 -110.75 59.62 -23.48
C HIS A 273 -110.48 59.84 -21.96
N HIS A 274 -109.28 59.43 -21.48
CA HIS A 274 -108.38 60.13 -20.49
C HIS A 274 -108.79 60.19 -18.98
N HIS A 275 -107.90 60.19 -17.97
CA HIS A 275 -106.45 60.46 -17.86
C HIS A 275 -105.87 59.99 -16.48
N ALA A 276 -104.57 59.63 -16.45
CA ALA A 276 -103.44 59.83 -15.48
C ALA A 276 -103.67 59.73 -13.93
N ALA A 277 -102.71 59.39 -13.04
CA ALA A 277 -101.23 59.51 -12.96
C ALA A 277 -100.72 58.63 -11.77
N GLU A 278 -99.62 57.86 -11.85
CA GLU A 278 -98.26 58.15 -11.27
C GLU A 278 -98.14 57.78 -9.75
N VAL A 279 -97.10 57.21 -9.14
CA VAL A 279 -95.62 57.30 -9.23
C VAL A 279 -94.97 56.06 -8.56
N ALA A 280 -93.83 55.63 -9.12
CA ALA A 280 -92.65 54.88 -8.61
C ALA A 280 -92.69 54.06 -7.30
#